data_AF-A0A536K955-F1
#
_entry.id   AF-A0A536K955-F1
#
_cell.length_a   1.000
_cell.length_b   1.000
_cell.length_c   1.000
_cell.angle_alpha   90.00
_cell.angle_beta   90.00
_cell.angle_gamma   90.00
#
_symmetry.space_group_name_H-M   'P 1'
#
loop_
_entity.id
_entity.type
_entity.pdbx_description
1 polymer ?
#
loop_
_entity_poly.entity_id
_entity_poly.type
_entity_poly.pdbx_seq_one_letter_code
_entity_poly.pdbx_strand_id
1 'polypeptide(L)'
;MIDRKRIRRLLRKLPKNNQKGFTLIELLVVISILGILAAVVTMSMVGITKVAQDRAALTEKQTVQVALDTMLADQGVPTGSECAAAGATDDMSQFPSNAGYTGTAGHVPVSLYPHYLRQQHTNGTYTCGVNGQIAQAAYKP
;
A
#
# COMPACT_ATOMS: atom_id res chain seq x y z
N MET A 1 18.60 -11.38 72.79
CA MET A 1 19.73 -10.47 72.45
C MET A 1 20.44 -11.03 71.21
N ILE A 2 20.23 -10.44 70.03
CA ILE A 2 20.73 -10.99 68.75
C ILE A 2 22.23 -10.69 68.60
N ASP A 3 22.99 -11.73 68.28
CA ASP A 3 24.45 -11.76 68.35
C ASP A 3 25.10 -11.08 67.13
N ARG A 4 25.48 -9.80 67.28
CA ARG A 4 26.04 -8.94 66.22
C ARG A 4 27.30 -9.52 65.55
N LYS A 5 27.99 -10.47 66.21
CA LYS A 5 29.19 -11.13 65.68
C LYS A 5 28.88 -12.17 64.58
N ARG A 6 27.69 -12.81 64.59
CA ARG A 6 27.28 -13.75 63.52
C ARG A 6 26.89 -13.02 62.24
N ILE A 7 26.22 -11.87 62.36
CA ILE A 7 25.78 -11.05 61.21
C ILE A 7 26.97 -10.51 60.42
N ARG A 8 28.04 -10.05 61.09
CA ARG A 8 29.28 -9.59 60.41
C ARG A 8 30.00 -10.71 59.65
N ARG A 9 29.86 -11.97 60.07
CA ARG A 9 30.45 -13.14 59.37
C ARG A 9 29.66 -13.51 58.11
N LEU A 10 28.35 -13.29 58.10
CA LEU A 10 27.47 -13.53 56.95
C LEU A 10 27.63 -12.44 55.87
N LEU A 11 27.78 -11.17 56.28
CA LEU A 11 28.00 -10.06 55.34
C LEU A 11 29.36 -10.11 54.61
N ARG A 12 30.36 -10.81 55.16
CA ARG A 12 31.69 -10.95 54.53
C ARG A 12 31.75 -12.03 53.43
N LYS A 13 30.67 -12.81 53.25
CA LYS A 13 30.55 -13.85 52.21
C LYS A 13 29.72 -13.43 51.00
N LEU A 14 29.24 -12.19 50.94
CA LEU A 14 28.57 -11.70 49.73
C LEU A 14 29.65 -11.42 48.67
N PRO A 15 29.59 -12.09 47.49
CA PRO A 15 30.55 -11.84 46.43
C PRO A 15 30.48 -10.36 46.05
N LYS A 16 31.65 -9.70 46.09
CA LYS A 16 31.79 -8.31 45.67
C LYS A 16 31.55 -8.30 44.17
N ASN A 17 30.34 -7.96 43.73
CA ASN A 17 29.99 -7.89 42.32
C ASN A 17 31.00 -6.96 41.63
N ASN A 18 31.91 -7.57 40.89
CA ASN A 18 32.96 -6.89 40.15
C ASN A 18 32.29 -6.29 38.90
N GLN A 19 31.53 -5.21 39.10
CA GLN A 19 30.90 -4.46 38.03
C GLN A 19 32.01 -3.79 37.22
N LYS A 20 32.57 -4.55 36.27
CA LYS A 20 33.43 -4.01 35.23
C LYS A 20 32.56 -3.05 34.42
N GLY A 21 32.79 -1.75 34.60
CA GLY A 21 32.14 -0.72 33.79
C GLY A 21 32.50 -0.92 32.32
N PHE A 22 31.52 -0.71 31.45
CA PHE A 22 31.73 -0.68 30.01
C PHE A 22 32.81 0.38 29.70
N THR A 23 33.78 0.02 28.88
CA THR A 23 34.83 0.96 28.48
C THR A 23 34.26 1.98 27.48
N LEU A 24 34.75 3.21 27.51
CA LEU A 24 34.35 4.24 26.53
C LEU A 24 34.65 3.80 25.09
N ILE A 25 35.72 3.01 24.90
CA ILE A 25 36.10 2.47 23.59
C ILE A 25 35.08 1.44 23.09
N GLU A 26 34.52 0.60 23.96
CA GLU A 26 33.49 -0.37 23.58
C GLU A 26 32.24 0.35 23.10
N LEU A 27 31.84 1.41 23.79
CA LEU A 27 30.67 2.19 23.37
C LEU A 27 30.94 2.97 22.08
N LEU A 28 32.15 3.51 21.90
CA LEU A 28 32.56 4.25 20.71
C LEU A 28 32.52 3.37 19.45
N VAL A 29 33.02 2.13 19.53
CA VAL A 29 33.00 1.20 18.39
C VAL A 29 31.57 0.77 18.04
N VAL A 30 30.69 0.63 19.03
CA VAL A 30 29.28 0.26 18.77
C VAL A 30 28.56 1.37 18.01
N ILE A 31 28.66 2.62 18.47
CA ILE A 31 27.96 3.73 17.80
C ILE A 31 28.56 4.03 16.42
N SER A 32 29.85 3.78 16.21
CA SER A 32 30.47 3.95 14.89
C SER A 32 29.95 2.91 13.89
N ILE A 33 29.85 1.64 14.30
CA ILE A 33 29.25 0.58 13.47
C ILE A 33 27.77 0.86 13.21
N LEU A 34 27.01 1.25 14.24
CA LEU A 34 25.59 1.63 14.09
C LEU A 34 25.42 2.83 13.14
N GLY A 35 26.31 3.82 13.20
CA GLY A 35 26.30 4.97 12.29
C GLY A 35 26.55 4.57 10.83
N ILE A 36 27.52 3.70 10.57
CA ILE A 36 27.80 3.19 9.22
C ILE A 36 26.62 2.37 8.69
N LEU A 37 26.08 1.45 9.50
CA LEU A 37 24.93 0.62 9.11
C LEU A 37 23.69 1.49 8.84
N ALA A 38 23.39 2.46 9.68
CA ALA A 38 22.26 3.37 9.49
C ALA A 38 22.38 4.15 8.17
N ALA A 39 23.57 4.63 7.81
CA ALA A 39 23.80 5.38 6.58
C ALA A 39 23.57 4.53 5.30
N VAL A 40 23.96 3.25 5.31
CA VAL A 40 23.75 2.35 4.16
C VAL A 40 22.27 1.98 4.02
N VAL A 41 21.60 1.69 5.14
CA VAL A 41 20.18 1.29 5.14
C VAL A 41 19.29 2.42 4.63
N THR A 42 19.53 3.68 5.02
CA THR A 42 18.68 4.81 4.58
C THR A 42 18.73 4.99 3.06
N MET A 43 19.91 4.89 2.43
CA MET A 43 20.05 4.99 0.97
C MET A 43 19.31 3.85 0.24
N SER A 44 19.26 2.65 0.82
CA SER A 44 18.56 1.51 0.23
C SER A 44 17.03 1.63 0.21
N MET A 45 16.46 2.46 1.09
CA MET A 45 15.01 2.61 1.23
C MET A 45 14.42 3.69 0.31
N VAL A 46 15.27 4.54 -0.28
CA VAL A 46 14.85 5.60 -1.20
C VAL A 46 14.28 4.98 -2.48
N GLY A 47 12.98 5.19 -2.72
CA GLY A 47 12.29 4.77 -3.95
C GLY A 47 11.48 3.47 -3.86
N ILE A 48 11.63 2.67 -2.80
CA ILE A 48 10.81 1.45 -2.60
C ILE A 48 9.32 1.81 -2.51
N THR A 49 8.99 2.90 -1.80
CA THR A 49 7.62 3.40 -1.64
C THR A 49 7.01 3.79 -2.98
N LYS A 50 7.77 4.50 -3.84
CA LYS A 50 7.32 4.87 -5.17
C LYS A 50 7.04 3.65 -6.05
N VAL A 51 7.94 2.66 -6.05
CA VAL A 51 7.74 1.41 -6.80
C VAL A 51 6.51 0.65 -6.29
N ALA A 52 6.28 0.62 -4.98
CA ALA A 52 5.09 -0.01 -4.41
C ALA A 52 3.80 0.71 -4.84
N GLN A 53 3.80 2.05 -4.84
CA GLN A 53 2.69 2.86 -5.30
C GLN A 53 2.41 2.66 -6.80
N ASP A 54 3.44 2.65 -7.64
CA ASP A 54 3.31 2.41 -9.09
C ASP A 54 2.72 1.02 -9.36
N ARG A 55 3.16 -0.02 -8.61
CA ARG A 55 2.61 -1.37 -8.72
C ARG A 55 1.16 -1.46 -8.24
N ALA A 56 0.82 -0.75 -7.16
CA ALA A 56 -0.55 -0.69 -6.68
C ALA A 56 -1.47 -0.02 -7.71
N ALA A 57 -1.03 1.09 -8.30
CA ALA A 57 -1.74 1.78 -9.37
C ALA A 57 -1.99 0.90 -10.59
N LEU A 58 -0.99 0.14 -11.03
CA LEU A 58 -1.12 -0.80 -12.15
C LEU A 58 -2.09 -1.95 -11.84
N THR A 59 -2.03 -2.49 -10.61
CA THR A 59 -2.91 -3.59 -10.18
C THR A 59 -4.36 -3.13 -10.08
N GLU A 60 -4.60 -1.94 -9.54
CA GLU A 60 -5.93 -1.35 -9.46
C GLU A 60 -6.50 -1.09 -10.87
N LYS A 61 -5.69 -0.50 -11.77
CA LYS A 61 -6.08 -0.32 -13.17
C LYS A 61 -6.49 -1.64 -13.85
N GLN A 62 -5.71 -2.70 -13.66
CA GLN A 62 -6.02 -4.02 -14.22
C GLN A 62 -7.33 -4.58 -13.65
N THR A 63 -7.58 -4.37 -12.36
CA THR A 63 -8.82 -4.80 -11.71
C THR A 63 -10.03 -4.08 -12.31
N VAL A 64 -9.92 -2.77 -12.55
CA VAL A 64 -10.98 -1.97 -13.19
C VAL A 64 -11.19 -2.41 -14.65
N GLN A 65 -10.12 -2.69 -15.40
CA GLN A 65 -10.22 -3.19 -16.77
C GLN A 65 -10.97 -4.53 -16.83
N VAL A 66 -10.60 -5.49 -16.00
CA VAL A 66 -11.26 -6.80 -15.96
C VAL A 66 -12.74 -6.65 -15.56
N ALA A 67 -13.05 -5.77 -14.62
CA ALA A 67 -14.42 -5.50 -14.22
C ALA A 67 -15.25 -4.91 -15.37
N LEU A 68 -14.67 -3.97 -16.14
CA LEU A 68 -15.30 -3.42 -17.34
C LEU A 68 -15.53 -4.49 -18.40
N ASP A 69 -14.50 -5.27 -18.74
CA ASP A 69 -14.60 -6.33 -19.76
C ASP A 69 -15.66 -7.37 -19.39
N THR A 70 -15.75 -7.72 -18.10
CA THR A 70 -16.78 -8.64 -17.58
C THR A 70 -18.17 -8.05 -17.74
N MET A 71 -18.34 -6.76 -17.42
CA MET A 71 -19.62 -6.06 -17.56
C MET A 71 -20.06 -5.98 -19.01
N LEU A 72 -19.15 -5.65 -19.93
CA LEU A 72 -19.45 -5.60 -21.36
C LEU A 72 -19.85 -6.96 -21.91
N ALA A 73 -19.17 -8.03 -21.47
CA ALA A 73 -19.50 -9.39 -21.86
C ALA A 73 -20.87 -9.85 -21.32
N ASP A 74 -21.18 -9.56 -20.06
CA ASP A 74 -22.45 -9.96 -19.42
C ASP A 74 -23.65 -9.18 -20.00
N GLN A 75 -23.47 -7.89 -20.29
CA GLN A 75 -24.51 -7.03 -20.87
C GLN A 75 -24.57 -7.12 -22.41
N GLY A 76 -23.67 -7.86 -23.05
CA GLY A 76 -23.61 -8.01 -24.51
C GLY A 76 -23.28 -6.71 -25.26
N VAL A 77 -22.61 -5.74 -24.61
CA VAL A 77 -22.31 -4.45 -25.21
C VAL A 77 -21.24 -4.62 -26.31
N PRO A 78 -21.53 -4.24 -27.58
CA PRO A 78 -20.59 -4.39 -28.68
C PRO A 78 -19.31 -3.57 -28.48
N THR A 79 -18.19 -4.11 -28.95
CA THR A 79 -16.91 -3.39 -28.98
C THR A 79 -17.03 -2.13 -29.84
N GLY A 80 -16.53 -0.99 -29.38
CA GLY A 80 -16.69 0.32 -30.04
C GLY A 80 -17.87 1.17 -29.53
N SER A 81 -18.72 0.61 -28.67
CA SER A 81 -19.86 1.31 -28.04
C SER A 81 -19.77 1.32 -26.51
N GLU A 82 -18.62 0.93 -25.97
CA GLU A 82 -18.46 0.62 -24.56
C GLU A 82 -18.51 1.85 -23.69
N CYS A 83 -18.03 3.00 -24.18
CA CYS A 83 -17.87 4.23 -23.43
C CYS A 83 -17.79 5.46 -24.35
N ALA A 84 -18.44 6.57 -23.98
CA ALA A 84 -18.02 7.89 -24.45
C ALA A 84 -16.87 8.42 -23.60
N ALA A 85 -16.12 9.38 -24.15
CA ALA A 85 -15.07 10.11 -23.43
C ALA A 85 -15.66 10.91 -22.25
N ALA A 86 -15.89 10.22 -21.13
CA ALA A 86 -16.27 10.83 -19.87
C ALA A 86 -15.04 11.39 -19.16
N GLY A 87 -15.25 12.37 -18.29
CA GLY A 87 -14.23 12.86 -17.38
C GLY A 87 -13.73 11.73 -16.46
N ALA A 88 -12.49 11.84 -16.00
CA ALA A 88 -11.91 10.85 -15.09
C ALA A 88 -12.67 10.85 -13.75
N THR A 89 -13.00 9.66 -13.25
CA THR A 89 -13.70 9.50 -11.96
C THR A 89 -13.06 8.39 -11.12
N ASP A 90 -13.05 8.57 -9.81
CA ASP A 90 -12.74 7.53 -8.82
C ASP A 90 -13.99 6.81 -8.32
N ASP A 91 -15.19 7.36 -8.53
CA ASP A 91 -16.45 6.74 -8.12
C ASP A 91 -16.95 5.73 -9.18
N MET A 92 -16.81 4.46 -8.85
CA MET A 92 -17.21 3.30 -9.65
C MET A 92 -18.73 3.05 -9.66
N SER A 93 -19.52 3.75 -8.83
CA SER A 93 -20.99 3.75 -8.95
C SER A 93 -21.46 4.62 -10.13
N GLN A 94 -20.63 5.55 -10.57
CA GLN A 94 -20.86 6.42 -11.73
C GLN A 94 -20.05 5.98 -12.96
N PHE A 95 -19.29 4.88 -12.85
CA PHE A 95 -18.43 4.38 -13.91
C PHE A 95 -18.87 2.98 -14.36
N PRO A 96 -18.92 2.71 -15.67
CA PRO A 96 -18.82 3.68 -16.75
C PRO A 96 -20.12 4.53 -16.89
N SER A 97 -21.16 4.29 -16.09
CA SER A 97 -22.56 4.73 -16.27
C SER A 97 -22.82 6.22 -16.54
N ASN A 98 -21.89 7.12 -16.19
CA ASN A 98 -21.95 8.54 -16.52
C ASN A 98 -21.27 8.92 -17.86
N ALA A 99 -20.73 7.93 -18.59
CA ALA A 99 -20.29 8.05 -19.96
C ALA A 99 -21.50 7.92 -20.90
N GLY A 100 -21.73 8.89 -21.77
CA GLY A 100 -22.82 8.82 -22.75
C GLY A 100 -22.60 7.71 -23.78
N TYR A 101 -23.16 6.53 -23.58
CA TYR A 101 -22.96 5.42 -24.52
C TYR A 101 -23.71 5.60 -25.83
N THR A 102 -23.06 5.28 -26.95
CA THR A 102 -23.72 5.09 -28.24
C THR A 102 -24.12 3.62 -28.38
N GLY A 103 -24.99 3.14 -27.49
CA GLY A 103 -25.46 1.75 -27.55
C GLY A 103 -26.17 1.46 -28.88
N THR A 104 -25.91 0.28 -29.45
CA THR A 104 -26.76 -0.27 -30.53
C THR A 104 -27.70 -1.29 -29.90
N ALA A 105 -29.01 -1.15 -30.12
CA ALA A 105 -30.05 -2.15 -29.77
C ALA A 105 -30.16 -2.56 -28.28
N GLY A 106 -30.37 -1.59 -27.37
CA GLY A 106 -30.97 -1.87 -26.05
C GLY A 106 -30.07 -2.54 -25.00
N HIS A 107 -28.77 -2.66 -25.27
CA HIS A 107 -27.78 -3.12 -24.30
C HIS A 107 -27.08 -1.89 -23.73
N VAL A 108 -27.30 -1.61 -22.44
CA VAL A 108 -26.76 -0.42 -21.77
C VAL A 108 -25.82 -0.89 -20.66
N PRO A 109 -24.56 -0.43 -20.66
CA PRO A 109 -23.62 -0.77 -19.61
C PRO A 109 -24.08 -0.25 -18.23
N VAL A 110 -23.88 -1.11 -17.22
CA VAL A 110 -24.24 -0.88 -15.82
C VAL A 110 -23.00 -0.37 -15.05
N SER A 111 -23.20 0.32 -13.94
CA SER A 111 -22.11 0.74 -13.07
C SER A 111 -21.31 -0.45 -12.52
N LEU A 112 -19.99 -0.28 -12.42
CA LEU A 112 -19.10 -1.33 -11.93
C LEU A 112 -19.34 -1.61 -10.45
N TYR A 113 -19.54 -0.58 -9.64
CA TYR A 113 -20.02 -0.77 -8.27
C TYR A 113 -21.56 -0.73 -8.25
N PRO A 114 -22.24 -1.65 -7.54
CA PRO A 114 -21.71 -2.75 -6.72
C PRO A 114 -21.54 -4.10 -7.46
N HIS A 115 -21.80 -4.16 -8.76
CA HIS A 115 -22.02 -5.43 -9.48
C HIS A 115 -20.75 -6.19 -9.87
N TYR A 116 -19.69 -5.47 -10.26
CA TYR A 116 -18.43 -6.01 -10.79
C TYR A 116 -17.21 -5.61 -9.96
N LEU A 117 -17.33 -4.52 -9.18
CA LEU A 117 -16.33 -4.02 -8.26
C LEU A 117 -16.94 -3.93 -6.85
N ARG A 118 -16.17 -4.36 -5.86
CA ARG A 118 -16.56 -4.28 -4.44
C ARG A 118 -16.32 -2.91 -3.82
N GLN A 119 -15.42 -2.12 -4.39
CA GLN A 119 -15.09 -0.79 -3.89
C GLN A 119 -15.83 0.25 -4.71
N GLN A 120 -16.51 1.17 -4.04
CA GLN A 120 -17.15 2.30 -4.71
C GLN A 120 -16.11 3.32 -5.15
N HIS A 121 -15.14 3.65 -4.30
CA HIS A 121 -14.07 4.59 -4.62
C HIS A 121 -12.76 3.87 -4.84
N THR A 122 -12.09 4.18 -5.94
CA THR A 122 -10.72 3.75 -6.24
C THR A 122 -9.70 4.82 -5.85
N ASN A 123 -8.43 4.44 -5.68
CA ASN A 123 -7.37 5.41 -5.39
C ASN A 123 -6.97 6.20 -6.64
N GLY A 124 -7.12 5.59 -7.81
CA GLY A 124 -7.00 6.24 -9.10
C GLY A 124 -8.31 6.80 -9.64
N THR A 125 -8.20 7.82 -10.49
CA THR A 125 -9.31 8.25 -11.35
C THR A 125 -9.14 7.62 -12.73
N TYR A 126 -10.23 7.08 -13.27
CA TYR A 126 -10.21 6.31 -14.50
C TYR A 126 -11.12 6.94 -15.56
N THR A 127 -10.67 6.88 -16.81
CA THR A 127 -11.47 7.16 -18.00
C THR A 127 -11.57 5.89 -18.83
N CYS A 128 -12.65 5.79 -19.59
CA CYS A 128 -12.84 4.71 -20.53
C CYS A 128 -12.72 5.24 -21.96
N GLY A 129 -11.90 4.60 -22.78
CA GLY A 129 -11.79 4.90 -24.20
C GLY A 129 -12.83 4.16 -25.04
N VAL A 130 -12.99 4.60 -26.29
CA VAL A 130 -13.90 4.03 -27.30
C VAL A 130 -13.58 2.60 -27.75
N ASN A 131 -12.53 1.98 -27.20
CA ASN A 131 -12.11 0.62 -27.49
C ASN A 131 -12.26 -0.29 -26.25
N GLY A 132 -13.04 0.14 -25.25
CA GLY A 132 -13.14 -0.53 -23.94
C GLY A 132 -11.88 -0.45 -23.07
N GLN A 133 -10.87 0.33 -23.47
CA GLN A 133 -9.62 0.45 -22.71
C GLN A 133 -9.74 1.46 -21.58
N ILE A 134 -9.36 1.05 -20.37
CA ILE A 134 -9.24 1.92 -19.20
C ILE A 134 -7.93 2.70 -19.26
N ALA A 135 -8.02 4.01 -19.12
CA ALA A 135 -6.89 4.90 -18.88
C ALA A 135 -6.97 5.47 -17.46
N GLN A 136 -5.81 5.51 -16.78
CA GLN A 136 -5.69 6.09 -15.45
C GLN A 136 -5.23 7.55 -15.62
N ALA A 137 -6.02 8.50 -15.13
CA ALA A 137 -5.73 9.94 -15.27
C ALA A 137 -4.89 10.46 -14.10
N ALA A 138 -5.15 9.99 -12.88
CA ALA A 138 -4.35 10.28 -11.69
C ALA A 138 -4.42 9.10 -10.73
N TYR A 139 -3.42 8.94 -9.87
CA TYR A 139 -3.41 7.97 -8.77
C TYR A 139 -2.99 8.68 -7.48
N LYS A 140 -3.86 8.68 -6.47
CA LYS A 140 -3.58 9.23 -5.15
C LYS A 140 -3.30 8.06 -4.20
N PRO A 141 -2.07 7.93 -3.67
CA PRO A 141 -1.75 6.88 -2.72
C PRO A 141 -2.42 7.08 -1.37
#